data_AF-A0A0S8KZP5-F1
#
_entry.id   AF-A0A0S8KZP5-F1
#
_cell.length_a   1.000
_cell.length_b   1.000
_cell.length_c   1.000
_cell.angle_alpha   90.00
_cell.angle_beta   90.00
_cell.angle_gamma   90.00
#
_symmetry.space_group_name_H-M   'P 1'
#
loop_
_entity.id
_entity.type
_entity.pdbx_description
1 polymer ?
#
loop_
_entity_poly.entity_id
_entity_poly.type
_entity_poly.pdbx_seq_one_letter_code
_entity_poly.pdbx_strand_id
1 'polypeptide(L)' 'YTSCREGAAVTLYVIEGGGHTWPQGMQYLPEFVIGRTSKDLDANRVIWEFFRQYRR' A
#
# COMPACT_ATOMS: atom_id res chain seq x y z
N TYR A 1 -4.62 5.11 20.67
CA TYR A 1 -4.13 3.82 20.12
C TYR A 1 -3.36 3.11 21.23
N THR A 2 -4.05 2.41 22.13
CA THR A 2 -3.46 1.88 23.39
C THR A 2 -3.55 0.36 23.52
N SER A 3 -4.08 -0.33 22.51
CA SER A 3 -4.40 -1.77 22.57
C SER A 3 -3.65 -2.62 21.54
N CYS A 4 -2.56 -2.11 20.95
CA CYS A 4 -1.74 -2.95 20.08
C CYS A 4 -0.83 -3.87 20.87
N ARG A 5 -0.80 -5.14 20.48
CA ARG A 5 0.12 -6.13 21.02
C ARG A 5 1.55 -5.68 20.71
N GLU A 6 2.38 -5.61 21.75
CA GLU A 6 3.82 -5.37 21.60
C GLU A 6 4.45 -6.45 20.71
N GLY A 7 5.41 -6.04 19.86
CA GLY A 7 6.10 -6.94 18.94
C GLY A 7 5.30 -7.34 17.70
N ALA A 8 4.14 -6.71 17.42
CA ALA A 8 3.47 -6.86 16.14
C ALA A 8 4.36 -6.31 15.00
N ALA A 9 4.52 -7.09 13.93
CA ALA A 9 5.28 -6.65 12.77
C ALA A 9 4.50 -5.57 12.01
N VAL A 10 5.23 -4.53 11.57
CA VAL A 10 4.68 -3.42 10.80
C VAL A 10 5.70 -3.04 9.73
N THR A 11 5.22 -2.74 8.52
CA THR A 11 6.02 -2.14 7.45
C THR A 11 5.24 -0.98 6.84
N LEU A 12 5.93 0.14 6.60
CA LEU A 12 5.34 1.34 6.03
C LEU A 12 6.03 1.65 4.70
N TYR A 13 5.22 1.89 3.67
CA TYR A 13 5.66 2.36 2.36
C TYR A 13 5.06 3.73 2.08
N VAL A 14 5.84 4.60 1.46
CA VAL A 14 5.42 5.92 0.99
C VAL A 14 5.59 5.95 -0.53
N ILE A 15 4.56 6.43 -1.22
CA ILE A 15 4.59 6.64 -2.67
C ILE A 15 4.77 8.13 -2.92
N GLU A 16 5.95 8.53 -3.39
CA GLU A 16 6.25 9.93 -3.65
C GLU A 16 5.65 10.42 -4.97
N GLY A 17 4.94 11.55 -4.91
CA GLY A 17 4.27 12.13 -6.08
C GLY A 17 3.15 11.26 -6.65
N GLY A 18 2.66 10.25 -5.93
CA GLY A 18 1.46 9.50 -6.29
C GLY A 18 0.17 10.24 -5.91
N GLY A 19 -0.92 9.84 -6.55
CA GLY A 19 -2.28 10.26 -6.19
C GLY A 19 -2.89 9.41 -5.07
N HIS A 20 -4.10 9.78 -4.66
CA HIS A 20 -4.96 9.04 -3.73
C HIS A 20 -5.55 7.79 -4.41
N THR A 21 -4.67 6.84 -4.72
CA THR A 21 -4.95 5.66 -5.55
C THR A 21 -4.27 4.43 -4.98
N TRP A 22 -4.71 3.24 -5.41
CA TRP A 22 -4.02 1.99 -5.12
C TRP A 22 -2.85 1.79 -6.10
N PRO A 23 -1.59 1.61 -5.64
CA PRO A 23 -0.46 1.37 -6.53
C PRO A 23 -0.66 0.15 -7.44
N GLN A 24 -0.34 0.29 -8.72
CA GLN A 24 -0.68 -0.64 -9.81
C GLN A 24 -2.18 -0.94 -10.03
N GLY A 25 -3.06 -0.20 -9.36
CA GLY A 25 -4.49 -0.23 -9.62
C GLY A 25 -4.88 0.46 -10.93
N MET A 26 -6.18 0.43 -11.23
CA MET A 26 -6.74 1.20 -12.33
C MET A 26 -6.78 2.70 -11.98
N GLN A 27 -6.41 3.57 -12.93
CA GLN A 27 -6.71 5.00 -12.87
C GLN A 27 -8.22 5.21 -13.10
N TYR A 28 -9.02 5.03 -12.05
CA TYR A 28 -10.48 4.94 -12.17
C TYR A 28 -11.19 6.30 -12.27
N LEU A 29 -10.50 7.39 -11.94
CA LEU A 29 -10.94 8.78 -12.13
C LEU A 29 -9.83 9.61 -12.79
N PRO A 30 -10.16 10.77 -13.40
CA PRO A 30 -9.15 11.65 -13.98
C PRO A 30 -8.06 12.07 -12.99
N GLU A 31 -6.82 12.17 -13.50
CA GLU A 31 -5.63 12.48 -12.70
C GLU A 31 -5.77 13.79 -11.91
N PHE A 32 -6.43 14.81 -12.46
CA PHE A 32 -6.58 16.09 -11.76
C PHE A 32 -7.46 16.02 -10.50
N VAL A 33 -8.26 14.95 -10.33
CA VAL A 33 -9.14 14.76 -9.15
C VAL A 33 -8.44 13.94 -8.07
N ILE A 34 -7.81 12.83 -8.47
CA ILE A 34 -7.27 11.83 -7.54
C ILE A 34 -5.76 11.69 -7.60
N GLY A 35 -5.07 12.48 -8.43
CA GLY A 35 -3.67 12.30 -8.77
C GLY A 35 -3.41 11.05 -9.62
N ARG A 36 -2.13 10.83 -9.95
CA ARG A 36 -1.71 9.71 -10.80
C ARG A 36 -1.64 8.40 -10.02
N THR A 37 -2.09 7.31 -10.62
CA THR A 37 -1.83 5.98 -10.09
C THR A 37 -0.36 5.62 -10.27
N SER A 38 0.37 5.46 -9.16
CA SER A 38 1.77 5.04 -9.21
C SER A 38 1.90 3.59 -9.70
N LYS A 39 2.95 3.33 -10.46
CA LYS A 39 3.36 2.00 -10.92
C LYS A 39 4.68 1.53 -10.29
N ASP A 40 5.20 2.28 -9.32
CA ASP A 40 6.52 2.06 -8.74
C ASP A 40 6.52 0.88 -7.74
N LEU A 41 5.35 0.53 -7.20
CA LEU A 41 5.14 -0.53 -6.22
C LEU A 41 3.92 -1.38 -6.57
N ASP A 42 4.07 -2.71 -6.55
CA ASP A 42 2.92 -3.63 -6.55
C ASP A 42 2.41 -3.78 -5.11
N ALA A 43 1.38 -3.00 -4.74
CA ALA A 43 0.83 -3.05 -3.38
C ALA A 43 0.24 -4.43 -3.04
N ASN A 44 -0.36 -5.12 -4.01
CA ASN A 44 -0.94 -6.45 -3.78
C ASN A 44 0.16 -7.45 -3.43
N ARG A 45 1.24 -7.46 -4.21
CA ARG A 45 2.38 -8.35 -3.98
C ARG A 45 3.04 -8.09 -2.64
N VAL A 46 3.31 -6.82 -2.32
CA VAL A 46 4.01 -6.43 -1.07
C VAL A 46 3.18 -6.82 0.16
N ILE A 47 1.88 -6.53 0.14
CA ILE A 47 0.96 -6.91 1.21
C ILE A 47 0.92 -8.44 1.35
N TRP A 48 0.80 -9.16 0.23
CA TRP A 48 0.79 -10.62 0.26
C TRP A 48 2.10 -11.21 0.80
N GLU A 49 3.24 -10.70 0.36
CA GLU A 49 4.56 -11.14 0.82
C GLU A 49 4.75 -10.90 2.33
N PHE A 50 4.29 -9.76 2.85
CA PHE A 50 4.29 -9.46 4.28
C PHE A 50 3.48 -10.51 5.07
N PHE A 51 2.22 -10.75 4.71
CA PHE A 51 1.39 -11.70 5.44
C PHE A 51 1.84 -13.16 5.26
N ARG A 52 2.42 -13.50 4.10
CA ARG A 52 2.93 -14.85 3.81
C ARG A 52 4.02 -15.28 4.80
N GLN A 53 4.79 -14.34 5.35
CA GLN A 53 5.83 -14.61 6.36
C GLN A 53 5.27 -15.13 7.70
N TYR A 54 3.97 -14.91 7.97
CA TYR A 54 3.31 -15.27 9.22
C TYR A 54 2.30 -16.42 9.05
N ARG A 55 2.28 -17.06 7.87
CA ARG A 55 1.48 -18.27 7.66
C ARG A 55 2.02 -19.38 8.56
N ARG A 56 1.12 -20.01 9.31
CA ARG A 56 1.39 -21.26 10.04
C ARG A 56 1.14 -22.46 9.14
#